data_AF-A0A3D8I0B8-F1
#
_entry.id   AF-A0A3D8I0B8-F1
#
_cell.length_a   1.000
_cell.length_b   1.000
_cell.length_c   1.000
_cell.angle_alpha   90.00
_cell.angle_beta   90.00
_cell.angle_gamma   90.00
#
_symmetry.space_group_name_H-M   'P 1'
#
loop_
_entity.id
_entity.type
_entity.pdbx_description
1 polymer ?
#
loop_
_entity_poly.entity_id
_entity_poly.type
_entity_poly.pdbx_seq_one_letter_code
_entity_poly.pdbx_strand_id
1 'polypeptide(L)'
;MQTKVIYDIYDVNSILKEVALKAKTNINSLEINLKSFTTYIKKYNAYRLLNTSAGESIDDDLLFENKDYEFKQSYDFCVRYKPKDRLFDVIVNNEEVILHLKNGFIAPKDEIEINEFINTIDSIKVQKRVFLRHLNKQKEIIMQNLEDVKDKDKFITIYKCSNFIDKKGGVLEFFIKDVATSAKNIIALSENTKIARFIKQKDGNSGRDIFGKYIDVINTKIESPKYSNDFNIIDNDEYLEYFNNKSGFVSFFDNDFTFNEELNFKNIQNVDNYKFTGDINTNTKITIGTNGEFVDAIGSGVQILANKIIINGNIGANVKIISKDLELNGQSHKDSVILTKEAKIDILKGNLKGDKVTIESIENGVIECNILEVNQVNGGNLRAQNININELYYNSNIEFSSKCTINNLKGGNNKIIFTPQGNISLKKQINILKLDLDSKYAEQQTLNKKITGLIYKYNKFQSSANELREMIKKYKEQKKEAPSYMVENYNYFLEIVKLIKSLKLKNIDLDKNKNEIETKIKSLQKEVFQAEFICKEGWLKYNDVVFELILPKVYSSKTIIKGIGRYYFDKESKKIIHQKIFVDEQQEIDNYGF
;
A
#
# COMPACT_ATOMS: atom_id res chain seq x y z
N MET A 1 30.35 -26.29 -30.46
CA MET A 1 31.66 -25.72 -30.07
C MET A 1 32.14 -26.49 -28.85
N GLN A 2 33.34 -27.07 -28.90
CA GLN A 2 34.03 -27.65 -27.77
C GLN A 2 35.49 -27.23 -27.85
N THR A 3 36.03 -26.63 -26.78
CA THR A 3 37.46 -26.27 -26.76
C THR A 3 38.32 -27.51 -26.58
N LYS A 4 39.61 -27.40 -26.91
CA LYS A 4 40.62 -28.33 -26.38
C LYS A 4 40.61 -28.29 -24.85
N VAL A 5 41.17 -29.33 -24.22
CA VAL A 5 41.35 -29.36 -22.77
C VAL A 5 42.25 -28.19 -22.37
N ILE A 6 41.80 -27.45 -21.37
CA ILE A 6 42.53 -26.37 -20.72
C ILE A 6 43.02 -26.94 -19.39
N TYR A 7 44.31 -26.81 -19.11
CA TYR A 7 44.97 -27.50 -18.00
C TYR A 7 45.30 -26.55 -16.84
N ASP A 8 45.32 -27.10 -15.64
CA ASP A 8 45.81 -26.49 -14.39
C ASP A 8 45.21 -25.11 -14.07
N ILE A 9 43.88 -24.99 -14.20
CA ILE A 9 43.15 -23.74 -13.97
C ILE A 9 42.60 -23.68 -12.54
N TYR A 10 42.87 -22.58 -11.84
CA TYR A 10 42.31 -22.30 -10.51
C TYR A 10 40.97 -21.53 -10.58
N ASP A 11 40.85 -20.55 -11.47
CA ASP A 11 39.62 -19.74 -11.63
C ASP A 11 38.91 -20.04 -12.95
N VAL A 12 38.03 -21.05 -12.90
CA VAL A 12 37.22 -21.49 -14.03
C VAL A 12 36.37 -20.37 -14.63
N ASN A 13 35.81 -19.49 -13.79
CA ASN A 13 34.90 -18.44 -14.25
C ASN A 13 35.62 -17.35 -15.05
N SER A 14 36.90 -17.09 -14.74
CA SER A 14 37.73 -16.18 -15.54
C SER A 14 37.97 -16.74 -16.96
N ILE A 15 38.27 -18.04 -17.07
CA ILE A 15 38.41 -18.70 -18.37
C ILE A 15 37.09 -18.71 -19.16
N LEU A 16 35.95 -18.98 -18.51
CA LEU A 16 34.65 -18.92 -19.17
C LEU A 16 34.33 -17.52 -19.72
N LYS A 17 34.70 -16.45 -19.00
CA LYS A 17 34.57 -15.06 -19.50
C LYS A 17 35.41 -14.83 -20.75
N GLU A 18 36.67 -15.27 -20.74
CA GLU A 18 37.56 -15.13 -21.90
C GLU A 18 37.04 -15.88 -23.12
N VAL A 19 36.57 -17.12 -22.93
CA VAL A 19 36.00 -17.94 -24.01
C VAL A 19 34.71 -17.32 -24.53
N ALA A 20 33.83 -16.82 -23.65
CA ALA A 20 32.59 -16.14 -24.04
C ALA A 20 32.85 -14.88 -24.89
N LEU A 21 33.84 -14.06 -24.50
CA LEU A 21 34.25 -12.88 -25.25
C LEU A 21 34.80 -13.25 -26.63
N LYS A 22 35.72 -14.22 -26.70
CA LYS A 22 36.30 -14.69 -27.97
C LYS A 22 35.24 -15.30 -28.89
N ALA A 23 34.27 -16.02 -28.34
CA ALA A 23 33.19 -16.68 -29.08
C ALA A 23 31.97 -15.77 -29.35
N LYS A 24 31.97 -14.53 -28.84
CA LYS A 24 30.84 -13.58 -28.92
C LYS A 24 29.51 -14.19 -28.46
N THR A 25 29.53 -14.93 -27.35
CA THR A 25 28.34 -15.54 -26.76
C THR A 25 28.13 -15.11 -25.32
N ASN A 26 26.93 -15.32 -24.78
CA ASN A 26 26.66 -15.08 -23.36
C ASN A 26 27.36 -16.14 -22.52
N ILE A 27 28.07 -15.75 -21.46
CA ILE A 27 28.73 -16.68 -20.53
C ILE A 27 27.77 -17.74 -19.96
N ASN A 28 26.50 -17.40 -19.75
CA ASN A 28 25.47 -18.32 -19.24
C ASN A 28 25.05 -19.39 -20.25
N SER A 29 25.43 -19.23 -21.52
CA SER A 29 25.24 -20.25 -22.57
C SER A 29 26.36 -21.29 -22.60
N LEU A 30 27.43 -21.10 -21.82
CA LEU A 30 28.60 -21.97 -21.78
C LEU A 30 28.62 -22.79 -20.49
N GLU A 31 29.21 -23.97 -20.58
CA GLU A 31 29.54 -24.79 -19.44
C GLU A 31 30.87 -25.50 -19.59
N ILE A 32 31.41 -25.99 -18.47
CA ILE A 32 32.58 -26.86 -18.50
C ILE A 32 32.19 -28.33 -18.53
N ASN A 33 33.09 -29.14 -19.06
CA ASN A 33 33.13 -30.59 -18.88
C ASN A 33 34.47 -30.90 -18.21
N LEU A 34 34.41 -31.19 -16.91
CA LEU A 34 35.55 -31.53 -16.07
C LEU A 34 36.21 -32.82 -16.57
N LYS A 35 37.55 -32.84 -16.59
CA LYS A 35 38.37 -34.00 -16.95
C LYS A 35 39.14 -34.55 -15.76
N SER A 36 39.75 -33.66 -15.00
CA SER A 36 40.52 -34.00 -13.81
C SER A 36 40.61 -32.79 -12.90
N PHE A 37 40.94 -33.03 -11.64
CA PHE A 37 41.30 -31.98 -10.70
C PHE A 37 42.48 -32.44 -9.86
N THR A 38 43.27 -31.47 -9.42
CA THR A 38 44.45 -31.68 -8.59
C THR A 38 44.29 -30.89 -7.31
N THR A 39 44.42 -31.56 -6.16
CA THR A 39 44.31 -30.90 -4.85
C THR A 39 45.69 -30.60 -4.30
N TYR A 40 45.86 -29.36 -3.83
CA TYR A 40 47.06 -28.90 -3.15
C TYR A 40 46.76 -28.51 -1.71
N ILE A 41 47.73 -28.72 -0.84
CA ILE A 41 47.67 -28.41 0.60
C ILE A 41 48.83 -27.50 0.99
N LYS A 42 48.60 -26.59 1.93
CA LYS A 42 49.61 -25.70 2.51
C LYS A 42 49.39 -25.62 4.02
N LYS A 43 50.46 -25.61 4.83
CA LYS A 43 50.38 -25.37 6.28
C LYS A 43 51.04 -24.06 6.72
N TYR A 44 52.10 -23.64 6.01
CA TYR A 44 52.89 -22.45 6.36
C TYR A 44 53.26 -21.63 5.10
N ASN A 45 54.17 -22.16 4.27
CA ASN A 45 54.83 -21.35 3.23
C ASN A 45 54.21 -21.52 1.84
N ALA A 46 54.36 -22.70 1.24
CA ALA A 46 53.96 -22.95 -0.15
C ALA A 46 52.96 -24.10 -0.24
N TYR A 47 52.11 -24.04 -1.26
CA TYR A 47 51.26 -25.15 -1.64
C TYR A 47 52.10 -26.28 -2.22
N ARG A 48 51.85 -27.50 -1.74
CA ARG A 48 52.37 -28.73 -2.32
C ARG A 48 51.20 -29.61 -2.78
N LEU A 49 51.48 -30.54 -3.67
CA LEU A 49 50.53 -31.58 -4.04
C LEU A 49 50.14 -32.38 -2.79
N LEU A 50 48.85 -32.68 -2.64
CA LEU A 50 48.36 -33.56 -1.58
C LEU A 50 48.90 -34.98 -1.82
N ASN A 51 49.61 -35.56 -0.85
CA ASN A 51 50.32 -36.82 -1.06
C ASN A 51 49.46 -38.02 -0.62
N THR A 52 48.67 -38.55 -1.56
CA THR A 52 47.81 -39.71 -1.32
C THR A 52 48.59 -40.98 -0.96
N SER A 53 49.86 -41.10 -1.38
CA SER A 53 50.74 -42.22 -1.06
C SER A 53 51.26 -42.20 0.38
N ALA A 54 51.22 -41.03 1.04
CA ALA A 54 51.57 -40.87 2.45
C ALA A 54 50.36 -40.99 3.39
N GLY A 55 49.21 -41.45 2.89
CA GLY A 55 47.97 -41.59 3.65
C GLY A 55 47.15 -40.30 3.77
N GLU A 56 47.56 -39.20 3.13
CA GLU A 56 46.78 -37.96 3.11
C GLU A 56 45.63 -38.08 2.10
N SER A 57 44.40 -38.17 2.59
CA SER A 57 43.20 -38.11 1.74
C SER A 57 42.51 -36.78 1.92
N ILE A 58 42.07 -36.16 0.81
CA ILE A 58 41.23 -34.96 0.94
C ILE A 58 39.91 -35.32 1.59
N ASP A 59 39.44 -36.56 1.47
CA ASP A 59 38.20 -37.06 2.08
C ASP A 59 38.36 -37.40 3.57
N ASP A 60 39.57 -37.24 4.15
CA ASP A 60 39.76 -37.28 5.59
C ASP A 60 39.28 -35.96 6.22
N ASP A 61 38.17 -36.03 6.95
CA ASP A 61 37.58 -34.86 7.60
C ASP A 61 38.45 -34.30 8.73
N LEU A 62 39.31 -35.10 9.39
CA LEU A 62 40.23 -34.58 10.41
C LEU A 62 41.32 -33.70 9.78
N LEU A 63 41.85 -34.12 8.63
CA LEU A 63 42.82 -33.33 7.88
C LEU A 63 42.18 -32.08 7.28
N PHE A 64 41.01 -32.24 6.65
CA PHE A 64 40.32 -31.13 6.01
C PHE A 64 39.89 -30.07 7.02
N GLU A 65 39.30 -30.44 8.14
CA GLU A 65 38.79 -29.49 9.13
C GLU A 65 39.89 -28.86 10.00
N ASN A 66 41.15 -29.22 9.81
CA ASN A 66 42.24 -28.58 10.52
C ASN A 66 42.52 -27.17 9.95
N LYS A 67 42.36 -26.17 10.81
CA LYS A 67 42.51 -24.74 10.49
C LYS A 67 43.92 -24.31 10.09
N ASP A 68 44.95 -25.08 10.46
CA ASP A 68 46.33 -24.77 10.11
C ASP A 68 46.63 -25.05 8.63
N TYR A 69 45.76 -25.79 7.94
CA TYR A 69 45.92 -26.09 6.54
C TYR A 69 45.11 -25.14 5.64
N GLU A 70 45.58 -24.93 4.42
CA GLU A 70 44.83 -24.30 3.34
C GLU A 70 44.80 -25.28 2.17
N PHE A 71 43.64 -25.38 1.52
CA PHE A 71 43.44 -26.24 0.36
C PHE A 71 43.13 -25.41 -0.86
N LYS A 72 43.59 -25.87 -2.02
CA LYS A 72 43.18 -25.34 -3.32
C LYS A 72 43.09 -26.48 -4.32
N GLN A 73 42.27 -26.30 -5.34
CA GLN A 73 42.16 -27.24 -6.45
C GLN A 73 42.47 -26.52 -7.76
N SER A 74 43.20 -27.19 -8.64
CA SER A 74 43.26 -26.83 -10.05
C SER A 74 42.47 -27.84 -10.87
N TYR A 75 41.97 -27.40 -12.01
CA TYR A 75 41.01 -28.15 -12.83
C TYR A 75 41.47 -28.21 -14.27
N ASP A 76 41.35 -29.40 -14.85
CA ASP A 76 41.48 -29.61 -16.29
C ASP A 76 40.09 -29.81 -16.87
N PHE A 77 39.71 -29.01 -17.88
CA PHE A 77 38.36 -29.06 -18.45
C PHE A 77 38.29 -28.61 -19.90
N CYS A 78 37.19 -28.98 -20.57
CA CYS A 78 36.80 -28.41 -21.86
C CYS A 78 35.60 -27.47 -21.67
N VAL A 79 35.50 -26.40 -22.46
CA VAL A 79 34.32 -25.54 -22.52
C VAL A 79 33.42 -25.99 -23.67
N ARG A 80 32.12 -26.11 -23.42
CA ARG A 80 31.08 -26.45 -24.40
C ARG A 80 29.83 -25.59 -24.23
N TYR A 81 28.90 -25.66 -25.17
CA TYR A 81 27.59 -25.04 -25.00
C TYR A 81 26.72 -25.81 -24.00
N LYS A 82 26.02 -25.06 -23.15
CA LYS A 82 25.02 -25.58 -22.24
C LYS A 82 23.79 -26.09 -23.03
N PRO A 83 23.30 -27.31 -22.77
CA PRO A 83 22.04 -27.79 -23.33
C PRO A 83 20.87 -26.89 -22.93
N LYS A 84 19.98 -26.56 -23.89
CA LYS A 84 18.83 -25.68 -23.65
C LYS A 84 17.80 -26.27 -22.69
N ASP A 85 17.63 -27.60 -22.73
CA ASP A 85 16.54 -28.30 -22.04
C ASP A 85 17.01 -29.09 -20.82
N ARG A 86 17.93 -28.52 -20.02
CA ARG A 86 18.41 -29.19 -18.79
C ARG A 86 17.34 -29.22 -17.69
N LEU A 87 16.86 -30.43 -17.39
CA LEU A 87 15.84 -30.71 -16.36
C LEU A 87 16.42 -30.97 -14.96
N PHE A 88 17.63 -30.48 -14.67
CA PHE A 88 18.21 -30.49 -13.34
C PHE A 88 19.12 -29.27 -13.10
N ASP A 89 19.40 -28.96 -11.84
CA ASP A 89 20.39 -27.96 -11.42
C ASP A 89 21.03 -28.38 -10.09
N VAL A 90 22.11 -27.72 -9.70
CA VAL A 90 22.82 -27.93 -8.43
C VAL A 90 22.70 -26.66 -7.60
N ILE A 91 21.87 -26.65 -6.57
CA ILE A 91 21.70 -25.52 -5.65
C ILE A 91 22.80 -25.60 -4.58
N VAL A 92 23.36 -24.46 -4.22
CA VAL A 92 24.56 -24.36 -3.39
C VAL A 92 24.34 -23.26 -2.34
N ASN A 93 24.53 -23.59 -1.07
CA ASN A 93 24.63 -22.61 0.04
C ASN A 93 25.97 -22.83 0.78
N ASN A 94 26.23 -22.18 1.92
CA ASN A 94 27.54 -22.33 2.60
C ASN A 94 27.75 -23.72 3.25
N GLU A 95 26.69 -24.46 3.53
CA GLU A 95 26.70 -25.69 4.34
C GLU A 95 26.46 -26.97 3.50
N GLU A 96 25.77 -26.86 2.37
CA GLU A 96 25.34 -28.02 1.60
C GLU A 96 25.17 -27.75 0.09
N VAL A 97 25.19 -28.85 -0.65
CA VAL A 97 24.94 -28.91 -2.08
C VAL A 97 23.71 -29.80 -2.32
N ILE A 98 22.73 -29.24 -3.00
CA ILE A 98 21.44 -29.88 -3.27
C ILE A 98 21.31 -30.10 -4.78
N LEU A 99 21.11 -31.33 -5.18
CA LEU A 99 20.68 -31.68 -6.54
C LEU A 99 19.17 -31.43 -6.66
N HIS A 100 18.80 -30.54 -7.57
CA HIS A 100 17.41 -30.22 -7.91
C HIS A 100 17.05 -30.91 -9.22
N LEU A 101 16.21 -31.94 -9.15
CA LEU A 101 15.63 -32.61 -10.31
C LEU A 101 14.26 -31.98 -10.60
N LYS A 102 14.09 -31.43 -11.80
CA LYS A 102 12.85 -30.74 -12.19
C LYS A 102 11.81 -31.74 -12.65
N ASN A 103 10.54 -31.33 -12.58
CA ASN A 103 9.46 -32.08 -13.20
C ASN A 103 9.76 -32.44 -14.67
N GLY A 104 9.56 -33.72 -15.02
CA GLY A 104 9.86 -34.29 -16.32
C GLY A 104 11.27 -34.86 -16.47
N PHE A 105 12.10 -34.83 -15.42
CA PHE A 105 13.43 -35.45 -15.44
C PHE A 105 13.33 -36.97 -15.64
N ILE A 106 14.13 -37.49 -16.57
CA ILE A 106 14.25 -38.94 -16.85
C ILE A 106 15.61 -39.40 -16.35
N ALA A 107 15.61 -40.47 -15.55
CA ALA A 107 16.84 -41.03 -15.00
C ALA A 107 17.72 -41.67 -16.09
N PRO A 108 19.05 -41.43 -16.06
CA PRO A 108 20.04 -42.20 -16.81
C PRO A 108 19.84 -43.72 -16.67
N LYS A 109 19.96 -44.47 -17.77
CA LYS A 109 19.56 -45.89 -17.84
C LYS A 109 20.72 -46.87 -17.66
N ASP A 110 21.94 -46.45 -17.98
CA ASP A 110 23.13 -47.29 -17.90
C ASP A 110 24.29 -46.60 -17.18
N GLU A 111 25.34 -47.37 -16.90
CA GLU A 111 26.50 -46.89 -16.13
C GLU A 111 27.24 -45.75 -16.83
N ILE A 112 27.26 -45.72 -18.17
CA ILE A 112 27.92 -44.67 -18.94
C ILE A 112 27.14 -43.36 -18.78
N GLU A 113 25.82 -43.40 -19.00
CA GLU A 113 24.94 -42.24 -18.83
C GLU A 113 24.96 -41.71 -17.38
N ILE A 114 25.00 -42.61 -16.38
CA ILE A 114 25.11 -42.24 -14.95
C ILE A 114 26.43 -41.51 -14.69
N ASN A 115 27.55 -42.04 -15.19
CA ASN A 115 28.85 -41.41 -15.00
C ASN A 115 28.95 -40.04 -15.72
N GLU A 116 28.35 -39.89 -16.90
CA GLU A 116 28.26 -38.60 -17.59
C GLU A 116 27.38 -37.59 -16.83
N PHE A 117 26.28 -38.06 -16.24
CA PHE A 117 25.41 -37.24 -15.40
C PHE A 117 26.13 -36.73 -14.15
N ILE A 118 26.83 -37.62 -13.43
CA ILE A 118 27.63 -37.26 -12.25
C ILE A 118 28.76 -36.30 -12.63
N ASN A 119 29.48 -36.55 -13.73
CA ASN A 119 30.53 -35.62 -14.19
C ASN A 119 29.95 -34.23 -14.54
N THR A 120 28.72 -34.18 -15.04
CA THR A 120 28.03 -32.90 -15.30
C THR A 120 27.69 -32.18 -13.98
N ILE A 121 27.27 -32.91 -12.95
CA ILE A 121 27.05 -32.34 -11.60
C ILE A 121 28.35 -31.79 -11.03
N ASP A 122 29.45 -32.54 -11.09
CA ASP A 122 30.76 -32.08 -10.60
C ASP A 122 31.30 -30.88 -11.40
N SER A 123 31.04 -30.86 -12.71
CA SER A 123 31.32 -29.69 -13.56
C SER A 123 30.56 -28.44 -13.09
N ILE A 124 29.27 -28.56 -12.77
CA ILE A 124 28.46 -27.45 -12.24
C ILE A 124 28.97 -27.01 -10.86
N LYS A 125 29.31 -27.97 -9.99
CA LYS A 125 29.91 -27.70 -8.66
C LYS A 125 31.18 -26.85 -8.79
N VAL A 126 32.10 -27.23 -9.66
CA VAL A 126 33.34 -26.48 -9.91
C VAL A 126 33.05 -25.07 -10.44
N GLN A 127 32.10 -24.90 -11.36
CA GLN A 127 31.70 -23.56 -11.83
C GLN A 127 31.11 -22.69 -10.71
N LYS A 128 30.38 -23.30 -9.77
CA LYS A 128 29.87 -22.66 -8.55
C LYS A 128 30.91 -22.59 -7.43
N ARG A 129 32.17 -22.93 -7.72
CA ARG A 129 33.35 -22.89 -6.82
C ARG A 129 33.29 -23.86 -5.64
N VAL A 130 32.41 -24.84 -5.70
CA VAL A 130 32.32 -25.90 -4.68
C VAL A 130 33.60 -26.73 -4.71
N PHE A 131 34.19 -26.95 -3.54
CA PHE A 131 35.40 -27.73 -3.38
C PHE A 131 35.08 -29.23 -3.50
N LEU A 132 35.75 -29.95 -4.43
CA LEU A 132 35.39 -31.33 -4.73
C LEU A 132 35.98 -32.30 -3.69
N ARG A 133 35.11 -32.97 -2.94
CA ARG A 133 35.40 -34.01 -1.95
C ARG A 133 34.29 -35.03 -1.90
N HIS A 134 34.56 -36.19 -1.30
CA HIS A 134 33.61 -37.26 -1.01
C HIS A 134 32.82 -37.71 -2.26
N LEU A 135 33.46 -37.72 -3.42
CA LEU A 135 32.80 -37.97 -4.71
C LEU A 135 32.19 -39.37 -4.80
N ASN A 136 32.79 -40.37 -4.15
CA ASN A 136 32.25 -41.73 -4.09
C ASN A 136 30.94 -41.77 -3.28
N LYS A 137 30.92 -41.14 -2.10
CA LYS A 137 29.72 -41.02 -1.26
C LYS A 137 28.62 -40.22 -1.96
N GLN A 138 29.00 -39.15 -2.66
CA GLN A 138 28.07 -38.39 -3.52
C GLN A 138 27.44 -39.30 -4.58
N LYS A 139 28.26 -40.09 -5.29
CA LYS A 139 27.79 -41.04 -6.32
C LYS A 139 26.79 -42.03 -5.72
N GLU A 140 27.08 -42.60 -4.56
CA GLU A 140 26.17 -43.51 -3.85
C GLU A 140 24.83 -42.83 -3.50
N ILE A 141 24.85 -41.61 -2.92
CA ILE A 141 23.64 -40.85 -2.59
C ILE A 141 22.81 -40.57 -3.83
N ILE A 142 23.45 -40.13 -4.92
CA ILE A 142 22.76 -39.88 -6.19
C ILE A 142 22.12 -41.17 -6.68
N MET A 143 22.89 -42.27 -6.79
CA MET A 143 22.38 -43.55 -7.30
C MET A 143 21.21 -44.09 -6.48
N GLN A 144 21.23 -43.95 -5.15
CA GLN A 144 20.14 -44.38 -4.28
C GLN A 144 18.85 -43.56 -4.46
N ASN A 145 18.96 -42.32 -4.94
CA ASN A 145 17.85 -41.38 -5.06
C ASN A 145 17.46 -41.08 -6.52
N LEU A 146 18.13 -41.70 -7.49
CA LEU A 146 17.97 -41.44 -8.92
C LEU A 146 16.75 -42.20 -9.44
N GLU A 147 15.71 -41.46 -9.82
CA GLU A 147 14.48 -41.99 -10.40
C GLU A 147 13.84 -40.94 -11.33
N ASP A 148 12.89 -41.36 -12.16
CA ASP A 148 12.10 -40.46 -12.99
C ASP A 148 11.23 -39.53 -12.13
N VAL A 149 11.17 -38.24 -12.48
CA VAL A 149 10.39 -37.23 -11.75
C VAL A 149 9.16 -36.82 -12.56
N LYS A 150 7.96 -37.19 -12.12
CA LYS A 150 6.72 -37.07 -12.91
C LYS A 150 5.80 -35.90 -12.54
N ASP A 151 5.74 -35.52 -11.26
CA ASP A 151 4.68 -34.61 -10.76
C ASP A 151 5.23 -33.36 -10.07
N LYS A 152 6.33 -33.48 -9.32
CA LYS A 152 6.90 -32.39 -8.52
C LYS A 152 8.41 -32.49 -8.48
N ASP A 153 9.07 -31.33 -8.48
CA ASP A 153 10.51 -31.22 -8.30
C ASP A 153 11.00 -31.99 -7.07
N LYS A 154 12.13 -32.67 -7.23
CA LYS A 154 12.81 -33.45 -6.18
C LYS A 154 14.12 -32.76 -5.80
N PHE A 155 14.37 -32.64 -4.50
CA PHE A 155 15.58 -32.04 -3.93
C PHE A 155 16.34 -33.11 -3.15
N ILE A 156 17.61 -33.32 -3.48
CA ILE A 156 18.47 -34.34 -2.88
C ILE A 156 19.72 -33.65 -2.36
N THR A 157 19.97 -33.68 -1.04
CA THR A 157 21.24 -33.20 -0.49
C THR A 157 22.34 -34.21 -0.84
N ILE A 158 23.23 -33.83 -1.75
CA ILE A 158 24.30 -34.70 -2.28
C ILE A 158 25.65 -34.48 -1.60
N TYR A 159 25.81 -33.35 -0.89
CA TYR A 159 26.95 -33.07 -0.04
C TYR A 159 26.53 -32.09 1.07
N LYS A 160 27.09 -32.29 2.27
CA LYS A 160 26.92 -31.40 3.43
C LYS A 160 28.27 -31.30 4.16
N CYS A 161 28.59 -30.12 4.68
CA CYS A 161 29.77 -29.88 5.51
C CYS A 161 29.80 -30.84 6.70
N SER A 162 31.01 -31.25 7.09
CA SER A 162 31.20 -32.16 8.22
C SER A 162 31.05 -31.44 9.56
N ASN A 163 31.64 -30.25 9.70
CA ASN A 163 31.62 -29.47 10.95
C ASN A 163 30.95 -28.10 10.82
N PHE A 164 31.10 -27.42 9.68
CA PHE A 164 30.63 -26.04 9.54
C PHE A 164 29.11 -25.95 9.58
N ILE A 165 28.61 -25.09 10.47
CA ILE A 165 27.21 -24.66 10.54
C ILE A 165 27.23 -23.14 10.59
N ASP A 166 26.52 -22.49 9.66
CA ASP A 166 26.48 -21.04 9.60
C ASP A 166 25.66 -20.49 10.77
N LYS A 167 26.13 -19.40 11.35
CA LYS A 167 25.44 -18.76 12.47
C LYS A 167 24.20 -18.05 11.94
N LYS A 168 23.03 -18.42 12.45
CA LYS A 168 21.79 -17.69 12.18
C LYS A 168 21.54 -16.74 13.33
N GLY A 169 21.65 -15.44 13.07
CA GLY A 169 21.35 -14.40 14.06
C GLY A 169 19.89 -14.44 14.49
N GLY A 170 19.62 -14.02 15.72
CA GLY A 170 18.25 -13.80 16.18
C GLY A 170 17.61 -12.64 15.42
N VAL A 171 16.38 -12.81 14.96
CA VAL A 171 15.65 -11.81 14.16
C VAL A 171 14.32 -11.52 14.82
N LEU A 172 14.03 -10.23 15.05
CA LEU A 172 12.72 -9.79 15.51
C LEU A 172 11.87 -9.33 14.32
N GLU A 173 10.76 -10.01 14.09
CA GLU A 173 9.80 -9.72 13.03
C GLU A 173 8.52 -9.14 13.64
N PHE A 174 8.12 -7.94 13.22
CA PHE A 174 6.86 -7.33 13.64
C PHE A 174 5.71 -7.74 12.72
N PHE A 175 4.57 -8.11 13.29
CA PHE A 175 3.31 -8.32 12.55
C PHE A 175 2.49 -7.04 12.44
N ILE A 176 2.86 -6.01 13.19
CA ILE A 176 2.27 -4.69 13.13
C ILE A 176 2.98 -3.85 12.06
N LYS A 177 2.19 -3.19 11.20
CA LYS A 177 2.72 -2.30 10.17
C LYS A 177 3.34 -1.05 10.80
N ASP A 178 4.28 -0.46 10.08
CA ASP A 178 4.89 0.82 10.41
C ASP A 178 5.61 0.86 11.76
N VAL A 179 6.03 -0.27 12.32
CA VAL A 179 6.96 -0.29 13.47
C VAL A 179 8.37 0.03 12.96
N ALA A 180 9.03 1.01 13.57
CA ALA A 180 10.38 1.42 13.23
C ALA A 180 11.33 1.11 14.39
N THR A 181 12.32 0.25 14.16
CA THR A 181 13.29 -0.14 15.20
C THR A 181 14.16 1.01 15.72
N SER A 182 14.25 2.11 14.97
CA SER A 182 14.98 3.34 15.36
C SER A 182 14.13 4.36 16.13
N ALA A 183 12.84 4.09 16.37
CA ALA A 183 11.91 5.01 17.03
C ALA A 183 11.35 4.42 18.32
N LYS A 184 10.81 5.29 19.18
CA LYS A 184 10.01 4.87 20.35
C LYS A 184 8.60 4.54 19.87
N ASN A 185 8.35 3.28 19.58
CA ASN A 185 7.05 2.86 19.06
C ASN A 185 6.03 2.82 20.19
N ILE A 186 4.85 3.40 19.97
CA ILE A 186 3.69 3.30 20.86
C ILE A 186 2.54 2.75 20.02
N ILE A 187 2.17 1.50 20.27
CA ILE A 187 1.28 0.74 19.40
C ILE A 187 -0.03 0.48 20.13
N ALA A 188 -1.14 1.06 19.65
CA ALA A 188 -2.48 0.80 20.19
C ALA A 188 -3.03 -0.52 19.63
N LEU A 189 -3.21 -1.53 20.49
CA LEU A 189 -3.64 -2.88 20.09
C LEU A 189 -4.89 -3.35 20.84
N SER A 190 -5.71 -4.14 20.13
CA SER A 190 -6.80 -4.92 20.72
C SER A 190 -6.24 -6.13 21.44
N GLU A 191 -6.96 -6.64 22.43
CA GLU A 191 -6.58 -7.86 23.16
C GLU A 191 -6.28 -9.05 22.21
N ASN A 192 -5.33 -9.90 22.62
CA ASN A 192 -4.89 -11.11 21.92
C ASN A 192 -4.33 -10.86 20.51
N THR A 193 -3.74 -9.68 20.27
CA THR A 193 -3.09 -9.37 19.00
C THR A 193 -1.65 -9.87 18.98
N LYS A 194 -1.26 -10.51 17.87
CA LYS A 194 0.14 -10.90 17.64
C LYS A 194 1.00 -9.67 17.32
N ILE A 195 2.01 -9.42 18.13
CA ILE A 195 2.85 -8.22 18.06
C ILE A 195 4.08 -8.50 17.19
N ALA A 196 4.86 -9.49 17.62
CA ALA A 196 6.15 -9.81 17.03
C ALA A 196 6.49 -11.29 17.20
N ARG A 197 7.44 -11.76 16.38
CA ARG A 197 8.11 -13.05 16.53
C ARG A 197 9.61 -12.82 16.61
N PHE A 198 10.24 -13.35 17.65
CA PHE A 198 11.67 -13.41 17.76
C PHE A 198 12.14 -14.80 17.32
N ILE A 199 12.76 -14.90 16.14
CA ILE A 199 13.43 -16.12 15.68
C ILE A 199 14.68 -16.29 16.53
N LYS A 200 14.77 -17.41 17.25
CA LYS A 200 15.91 -17.71 18.12
C LYS A 200 17.16 -17.90 17.26
N GLN A 201 18.28 -17.40 17.75
CA GLN A 201 19.55 -17.66 17.10
C GLN A 201 19.86 -19.16 17.09
N LYS A 202 20.51 -19.62 16.02
CA LYS A 202 21.15 -20.93 16.00
C LYS A 202 22.66 -20.68 16.05
N ASP A 203 23.28 -21.19 17.10
CA ASP A 203 24.72 -21.18 17.24
C ASP A 203 25.32 -21.89 16.03
N GLY A 204 26.31 -21.27 15.41
CA GLY A 204 27.08 -21.90 14.35
C GLY A 204 28.28 -22.64 14.91
N ASN A 205 28.86 -23.50 14.09
CA ASN A 205 30.05 -24.26 14.42
C ASN A 205 31.16 -23.89 13.43
N SER A 206 32.36 -23.60 13.95
CA SER A 206 33.54 -23.38 13.12
C SER A 206 33.87 -24.63 12.32
N GLY A 207 34.31 -24.42 11.09
CA GLY A 207 34.67 -25.50 10.17
C GLY A 207 34.87 -24.97 8.77
N ARG A 208 35.10 -25.86 7.81
CA ARG A 208 35.15 -25.48 6.41
C ARG A 208 33.78 -25.46 5.77
N ASP A 209 33.49 -24.36 5.09
CA ASP A 209 32.36 -24.30 4.17
C ASP A 209 32.57 -25.25 2.98
N ILE A 210 31.52 -25.44 2.19
CA ILE A 210 31.59 -26.27 0.98
C ILE A 210 32.55 -25.74 -0.10
N PHE A 211 33.08 -24.52 0.07
CA PHE A 211 34.07 -23.89 -0.82
C PHE A 211 35.52 -24.16 -0.36
N GLY A 212 35.70 -24.88 0.76
CA GLY A 212 37.00 -25.25 1.31
C GLY A 212 37.65 -24.16 2.18
N LYS A 213 36.92 -23.10 2.51
CA LYS A 213 37.40 -22.02 3.37
C LYS A 213 37.04 -22.33 4.82
N TYR A 214 38.04 -22.29 5.71
CA TYR A 214 37.80 -22.38 7.15
C TYR A 214 37.17 -21.08 7.65
N ILE A 215 36.05 -21.20 8.37
CA ILE A 215 35.31 -20.09 8.95
C ILE A 215 35.29 -20.27 10.46
N ASP A 216 35.86 -19.29 11.16
CA ASP A 216 35.71 -19.16 12.61
C ASP A 216 34.36 -18.52 12.93
N VAL A 217 33.47 -19.27 13.56
CA VAL A 217 32.15 -18.77 13.97
C VAL A 217 32.23 -18.22 15.40
N ILE A 218 31.93 -16.93 15.56
CA ILE A 218 31.80 -16.30 16.88
C ILE A 218 30.31 -16.27 17.25
N ASN A 219 29.91 -17.13 18.19
CA ASN A 219 28.57 -17.14 18.75
C ASN A 219 28.43 -15.99 19.75
N THR A 220 27.57 -15.03 19.44
CA THR A 220 27.15 -13.95 20.35
C THR A 220 25.69 -14.18 20.66
N LYS A 221 25.30 -14.09 21.94
CA LYS A 221 23.90 -14.19 22.34
C LYS A 221 23.20 -12.87 22.07
N ILE A 222 22.24 -12.89 21.16
CA ILE A 222 21.25 -11.82 20.98
C ILE A 222 20.11 -12.15 21.95
N GLU A 223 19.88 -11.26 22.92
CA GLU A 223 18.78 -11.43 23.86
C GLU A 223 17.44 -11.23 23.16
N SER A 224 16.49 -12.12 23.48
CA SER A 224 15.09 -11.92 23.12
C SER A 224 14.54 -10.66 23.80
N PRO A 225 13.56 -9.98 23.19
CA PRO A 225 12.93 -8.84 23.84
C PRO A 225 12.41 -9.14 25.24
N LYS A 226 12.72 -8.27 26.21
CA LYS A 226 12.09 -8.34 27.54
C LYS A 226 10.67 -7.80 27.44
N TYR A 227 9.83 -8.17 28.39
CA TYR A 227 8.43 -7.76 28.39
C TYR A 227 7.95 -7.49 29.83
N SER A 228 7.07 -6.50 29.97
CA SER A 228 6.36 -6.23 31.21
C SER A 228 5.22 -7.22 31.45
N ASN A 229 4.35 -6.94 32.43
CA ASN A 229 3.09 -7.65 32.59
C ASN A 229 2.16 -7.47 31.37
N ASP A 230 1.11 -8.29 31.28
CA ASP A 230 0.07 -8.28 30.24
C ASP A 230 0.51 -8.73 28.83
N PHE A 231 1.51 -9.61 28.75
CA PHE A 231 1.88 -10.35 27.54
C PHE A 231 1.64 -11.85 27.71
N ASN A 232 1.32 -12.52 26.60
CA ASN A 232 1.33 -13.98 26.49
C ASN A 232 2.40 -14.35 25.46
N ILE A 233 3.29 -15.27 25.84
CA ILE A 233 4.43 -15.68 25.04
C ILE A 233 4.24 -17.14 24.64
N ILE A 234 4.25 -17.41 23.34
CA ILE A 234 4.34 -18.77 22.82
C ILE A 234 5.83 -19.04 22.58
N ASP A 235 6.39 -19.95 23.36
CA ASP A 235 7.78 -20.37 23.27
C ASP A 235 7.89 -21.75 22.60
N ASN A 236 8.53 -21.78 21.43
CA ASN A 236 8.90 -23.01 20.72
C ASN A 236 10.42 -23.05 20.52
N ASP A 237 10.96 -24.20 20.12
CA ASP A 237 12.41 -24.39 19.95
C ASP A 237 13.06 -23.40 18.97
N GLU A 238 12.33 -22.93 17.96
CA GLU A 238 12.87 -22.04 16.92
C GLU A 238 12.55 -20.55 17.13
N TYR A 239 11.51 -20.21 17.91
CA TYR A 239 11.06 -18.82 18.02
C TYR A 239 10.23 -18.56 19.29
N LEU A 240 10.13 -17.28 19.63
CA LEU A 240 9.19 -16.73 20.61
C LEU A 240 8.15 -15.88 19.88
N GLU A 241 6.87 -16.01 20.22
CA GLU A 241 5.82 -15.11 19.71
C GLU A 241 5.21 -14.30 20.86
N TYR A 242 5.08 -13.00 20.64
CA TYR A 242 4.61 -12.05 21.63
C TYR A 242 3.18 -11.63 21.29
N PHE A 243 2.26 -11.81 22.25
CA PHE A 243 0.87 -11.36 22.18
C PHE A 243 0.57 -10.44 23.35
N ASN A 244 -0.30 -9.45 23.17
CA ASN A 244 -0.84 -8.65 24.28
C ASN A 244 -2.09 -9.32 24.86
N ASN A 245 -2.19 -9.37 26.19
CA ASN A 245 -3.32 -10.00 26.89
C ASN A 245 -4.52 -9.06 27.08
N LYS A 246 -4.31 -7.76 26.93
CA LYS A 246 -5.34 -6.74 27.13
C LYS A 246 -5.27 -5.70 26.02
N SER A 247 -6.38 -5.02 25.78
CA SER A 247 -6.38 -3.87 24.88
C SER A 247 -5.69 -2.69 25.54
N GLY A 248 -4.72 -2.08 24.85
CA GLY A 248 -3.91 -0.99 25.40
C GLY A 248 -2.75 -0.62 24.48
N PHE A 249 -1.78 0.12 25.01
CA PHE A 249 -0.53 0.45 24.34
C PHE A 249 0.53 -0.60 24.60
N VAL A 250 1.14 -1.08 23.54
CA VAL A 250 2.43 -1.77 23.58
C VAL A 250 3.50 -0.79 23.12
N SER A 251 4.40 -0.42 24.02
CA SER A 251 5.59 0.36 23.70
C SER A 251 6.75 -0.58 23.37
N PHE A 252 7.49 -0.28 22.29
CA PHE A 252 8.72 -1.00 21.95
C PHE A 252 9.88 0.00 21.82
N PHE A 253 10.85 -0.12 22.72
CA PHE A 253 12.05 0.71 22.78
C PHE A 253 13.18 -0.07 23.47
N ASP A 254 14.42 0.10 23.00
CA ASP A 254 15.62 -0.59 23.54
C ASP A 254 15.46 -2.11 23.70
N ASN A 255 14.81 -2.75 22.73
CA ASN A 255 14.50 -4.19 22.72
C ASN A 255 13.53 -4.64 23.83
N ASP A 256 12.81 -3.72 24.48
CA ASP A 256 11.87 -4.03 25.54
C ASP A 256 10.43 -3.72 25.11
N PHE A 257 9.53 -4.65 25.42
CA PHE A 257 8.08 -4.48 25.31
C PHE A 257 7.49 -4.03 26.64
N THR A 258 6.73 -2.93 26.65
CA THR A 258 6.01 -2.45 27.83
C THR A 258 4.53 -2.25 27.52
N PHE A 259 3.65 -2.73 28.39
CA PHE A 259 2.20 -2.54 28.26
C PHE A 259 1.69 -1.44 29.19
N ASN A 260 0.83 -0.55 28.67
CA ASN A 260 0.09 0.45 29.45
C ASN A 260 -1.29 0.69 28.84
N GLU A 261 -2.35 0.83 29.64
CA GLU A 261 -3.66 1.27 29.15
C GLU A 261 -3.72 2.79 28.96
N GLU A 262 -3.02 3.52 29.85
CA GLU A 262 -2.94 4.98 29.85
C GLU A 262 -1.49 5.47 29.75
N LEU A 263 -1.26 6.52 28.97
CA LEU A 263 0.02 7.22 28.90
C LEU A 263 -0.16 8.70 29.27
N ASN A 264 0.73 9.21 30.12
CA ASN A 264 0.72 10.59 30.58
C ASN A 264 2.03 11.27 30.18
N PHE A 265 1.94 12.38 29.45
CA PHE A 265 3.07 13.17 29.00
C PHE A 265 2.95 14.61 29.48
N LYS A 266 4.07 15.22 29.88
CA LYS A 266 4.13 16.65 30.17
C LYS A 266 4.01 17.49 28.89
N ASN A 267 4.71 17.08 27.85
CA ASN A 267 4.59 17.60 26.50
C ASN A 267 5.14 16.54 25.54
N ILE A 268 4.82 16.67 24.26
CA ILE A 268 5.40 15.84 23.22
C ILE A 268 5.95 16.75 22.12
N GLN A 269 7.21 16.54 21.77
CA GLN A 269 7.92 17.26 20.72
C GLN A 269 8.37 16.27 19.65
N ASN A 270 8.61 16.76 18.43
CA ASN A 270 9.08 15.90 17.34
C ASN A 270 10.43 15.23 17.65
N VAL A 271 11.29 15.91 18.43
CA VAL A 271 12.59 15.39 18.87
C VAL A 271 12.48 14.16 19.79
N ASP A 272 11.33 13.92 20.41
CA ASP A 272 11.12 12.75 21.26
C ASP A 272 11.03 11.44 20.46
N ASN A 273 10.82 11.54 19.13
CA ASN A 273 10.83 10.44 18.17
C ASN A 273 9.84 9.31 18.53
N TYR A 274 8.68 9.69 19.07
CA TYR A 274 7.57 8.77 19.27
C TYR A 274 6.86 8.46 17.96
N LYS A 275 6.58 7.18 17.73
CA LYS A 275 5.80 6.73 16.59
C LYS A 275 4.53 6.02 17.06
N PHE A 276 3.41 6.71 16.95
CA PHE A 276 2.10 6.18 17.29
C PHE A 276 1.51 5.40 16.10
N THR A 277 1.19 4.12 16.32
CA THR A 277 0.57 3.23 15.32
C THR A 277 -0.54 2.38 15.96
N GLY A 278 -1.22 1.58 15.14
CA GLY A 278 -2.28 0.68 15.60
C GLY A 278 -3.69 1.18 15.29
N ASP A 279 -4.66 0.81 16.14
CA ASP A 279 -6.08 1.12 15.96
C ASP A 279 -6.60 2.03 17.09
N ILE A 280 -7.54 2.93 16.76
CA ILE A 280 -8.29 3.75 17.72
C ILE A 280 -9.47 2.99 18.36
N ASN A 281 -9.77 1.77 17.91
CA ASN A 281 -10.80 0.90 18.48
C ASN A 281 -10.35 0.11 19.73
N THR A 282 -9.34 0.62 20.44
CA THR A 282 -8.72 -0.01 21.62
C THR A 282 -9.12 0.70 22.91
N ASN A 283 -8.77 0.18 24.08
CA ASN A 283 -9.00 0.86 25.37
C ASN A 283 -7.81 1.78 25.76
N THR A 284 -7.37 2.62 24.84
CA THR A 284 -6.16 3.45 25.02
C THR A 284 -6.47 4.89 25.35
N LYS A 285 -5.81 5.44 26.37
CA LYS A 285 -5.96 6.84 26.76
C LYS A 285 -4.62 7.55 26.84
N ILE A 286 -4.53 8.74 26.26
CA ILE A 286 -3.36 9.62 26.36
C ILE A 286 -3.78 10.92 27.02
N THR A 287 -3.04 11.34 28.04
CA THR A 287 -3.15 12.68 28.63
C THR A 287 -1.86 13.44 28.39
N ILE A 288 -1.95 14.66 27.84
CA ILE A 288 -0.79 15.52 27.58
C ILE A 288 -1.07 16.87 28.20
N GLY A 289 -0.17 17.38 29.04
CA GLY A 289 -0.42 18.64 29.75
C GLY A 289 0.82 19.40 30.16
N THR A 290 0.90 20.66 29.72
CA THR A 290 1.99 21.59 30.05
C THR A 290 1.53 22.66 31.03
N ASN A 291 2.45 23.13 31.88
CA ASN A 291 2.17 24.17 32.88
C ASN A 291 2.49 25.59 32.40
N GLY A 292 2.97 25.77 31.15
CA GLY A 292 3.42 27.07 30.63
C GLY A 292 2.61 27.53 29.42
N GLU A 293 2.07 28.75 29.47
CA GLU A 293 1.21 29.34 28.42
C GLU A 293 1.89 29.49 27.05
N PHE A 294 3.22 29.57 27.03
CA PHE A 294 4.04 29.74 25.81
C PHE A 294 4.61 28.44 25.26
N VAL A 295 4.33 27.30 25.89
CA VAL A 295 4.82 25.99 25.45
C VAL A 295 3.64 25.19 24.93
N ASP A 296 3.75 24.71 23.69
CA ASP A 296 2.75 23.79 23.15
C ASP A 296 2.81 22.45 23.91
N ALA A 297 1.63 21.94 24.27
CA ALA A 297 1.48 20.59 24.82
C ALA A 297 1.90 19.55 23.78
N ILE A 298 1.60 19.81 22.50
CA ILE A 298 2.06 19.02 21.36
C ILE A 298 2.79 19.94 20.37
N GLY A 299 4.09 19.76 20.24
CA GLY A 299 4.94 20.49 19.31
C GLY A 299 4.66 20.17 17.84
N SER A 300 5.17 21.02 16.96
CA SER A 300 4.91 20.91 15.53
C SER A 300 5.33 19.59 14.89
N GLY A 301 4.52 19.12 13.95
CA GLY A 301 4.78 17.91 13.15
C GLY A 301 4.56 16.58 13.88
N VAL A 302 4.11 16.61 15.14
CA VAL A 302 3.82 15.39 15.91
C VAL A 302 2.48 14.78 15.44
N GLN A 303 2.47 13.45 15.29
CA GLN A 303 1.26 12.68 15.05
C GLN A 303 0.96 11.79 16.26
N ILE A 304 -0.28 11.82 16.74
CA ILE A 304 -0.73 11.02 17.89
C ILE A 304 -1.97 10.23 17.51
N LEU A 305 -2.04 8.98 17.99
CA LEU A 305 -3.16 8.07 17.81
C LEU A 305 -3.49 7.37 19.13
N ALA A 306 -4.75 7.44 19.55
CA ALA A 306 -5.30 6.69 20.68
C ALA A 306 -6.83 6.67 20.61
N ASN A 307 -7.51 5.85 21.41
CA ASN A 307 -8.96 5.92 21.52
C ASN A 307 -9.40 7.25 22.15
N LYS A 308 -8.86 7.58 23.33
CA LYS A 308 -9.12 8.84 24.02
C LYS A 308 -7.86 9.67 24.15
N ILE A 309 -7.96 10.96 23.80
CA ILE A 309 -6.85 11.92 23.93
C ILE A 309 -7.37 13.13 24.70
N ILE A 310 -6.66 13.50 25.77
CA ILE A 310 -6.91 14.70 26.57
C ILE A 310 -5.66 15.57 26.49
N ILE A 311 -5.82 16.81 26.04
CA ILE A 311 -4.72 17.77 25.87
C ILE A 311 -5.04 19.02 26.68
N ASN A 312 -4.19 19.33 27.64
CA ASN A 312 -4.23 20.55 28.43
C ASN A 312 -3.11 21.48 27.93
N GLY A 313 -3.48 22.43 27.06
CA GLY A 313 -2.55 23.35 26.40
C GLY A 313 -2.68 23.35 24.87
N ASN A 314 -1.82 24.14 24.23
CA ASN A 314 -1.91 24.40 22.79
C ASN A 314 -1.29 23.28 21.95
N ILE A 315 -1.75 23.14 20.70
CA ILE A 315 -1.13 22.24 19.71
C ILE A 315 -0.53 23.04 18.55
N GLY A 316 0.70 22.69 18.18
CA GLY A 316 1.50 23.40 17.18
C GLY A 316 1.11 23.11 15.72
N ALA A 317 1.85 23.73 14.80
CA ALA A 317 1.64 23.56 13.36
C ALA A 317 1.87 22.11 12.88
N ASN A 318 1.11 21.68 11.86
CA ASN A 318 1.20 20.34 11.25
C ASN A 318 1.03 19.17 12.24
N VAL A 319 0.41 19.41 13.40
CA VAL A 319 0.03 18.35 14.33
C VAL A 319 -1.13 17.56 13.74
N LYS A 320 -1.05 16.23 13.84
CA LYS A 320 -2.14 15.33 13.42
C LYS A 320 -2.63 14.50 14.59
N ILE A 321 -3.89 14.68 14.96
CA ILE A 321 -4.54 13.92 16.03
C ILE A 321 -5.56 12.97 15.41
N ILE A 322 -5.49 11.69 15.79
CA ILE A 322 -6.43 10.65 15.37
C ILE A 322 -6.99 9.99 16.64
N SER A 323 -8.28 10.17 16.91
CA SER A 323 -8.92 9.56 18.08
C SER A 323 -10.39 9.18 17.87
N LYS A 324 -11.01 8.59 18.89
CA LYS A 324 -12.47 8.50 19.00
C LYS A 324 -13.03 9.62 19.87
N ASP A 325 -12.38 9.90 20.99
CA ASP A 325 -12.76 10.93 21.94
C ASP A 325 -11.57 11.89 22.10
N LEU A 326 -11.80 13.18 21.87
CA LEU A 326 -10.80 14.24 22.00
C LEU A 326 -11.31 15.33 22.94
N GLU A 327 -10.50 15.66 23.92
CA GLU A 327 -10.65 16.86 24.74
C GLU A 327 -9.40 17.74 24.55
N LEU A 328 -9.58 18.94 24.01
CA LEU A 328 -8.51 19.93 23.79
C LEU A 328 -8.85 21.19 24.59
N ASN A 329 -8.25 21.28 25.77
CA ASN A 329 -8.34 22.43 26.68
C ASN A 329 -7.22 23.42 26.32
N GLY A 330 -7.35 24.05 25.15
CA GLY A 330 -6.36 24.96 24.57
C GLY A 330 -6.68 25.32 23.12
N GLN A 331 -5.72 25.95 22.44
CA GLN A 331 -5.89 26.35 21.04
C GLN A 331 -5.17 25.43 20.06
N SER A 332 -5.80 25.20 18.91
CA SER A 332 -5.14 24.57 17.77
C SER A 332 -4.44 25.58 16.87
N HIS A 333 -3.35 25.17 16.23
CA HIS A 333 -2.77 25.92 15.12
C HIS A 333 -3.61 25.77 13.84
N LYS A 334 -3.59 26.78 12.95
CA LYS A 334 -4.32 26.76 11.67
C LYS A 334 -3.98 25.57 10.75
N ASP A 335 -2.75 25.05 10.88
CA ASP A 335 -2.23 23.96 10.05
C ASP A 335 -2.39 22.57 10.71
N SER A 336 -3.04 22.48 11.88
CA SER A 336 -3.30 21.18 12.52
C SER A 336 -4.46 20.45 11.86
N VAL A 337 -4.44 19.12 11.93
CA VAL A 337 -5.50 18.24 11.44
C VAL A 337 -5.98 17.32 12.55
N ILE A 338 -7.26 17.41 12.87
CA ILE A 338 -7.93 16.62 13.91
C ILE A 338 -8.94 15.69 13.22
N LEU A 339 -8.77 14.38 13.44
CA LEU A 339 -9.68 13.34 12.98
C LEU A 339 -10.21 12.61 14.22
N THR A 340 -11.47 12.84 14.58
CA THR A 340 -12.07 12.22 15.77
C THR A 340 -13.49 11.77 15.52
N LYS A 341 -14.10 10.96 16.40
CA LYS A 341 -15.56 10.76 16.37
C LYS A 341 -16.25 11.84 17.19
N GLU A 342 -15.77 12.05 18.41
CA GLU A 342 -16.27 13.03 19.36
C GLU A 342 -15.16 14.01 19.75
N ALA A 343 -15.50 15.29 19.86
CA ALA A 343 -14.55 16.32 20.24
C ALA A 343 -15.17 17.36 21.18
N LYS A 344 -14.40 17.78 22.18
CA LYS A 344 -14.58 19.01 22.96
C LYS A 344 -13.32 19.84 22.83
N ILE A 345 -13.44 21.06 22.32
CA ILE A 345 -12.28 21.91 22.02
C ILE A 345 -12.56 23.35 22.48
N ASP A 346 -11.60 23.97 23.17
CA ASP A 346 -11.71 25.37 23.54
C ASP A 346 -11.60 26.27 22.30
N ILE A 347 -10.45 26.27 21.60
CA ILE A 347 -10.23 27.16 20.45
C ILE A 347 -9.78 26.38 19.21
N LEU A 348 -10.63 26.38 18.17
CA LEU A 348 -10.31 25.76 16.89
C LEU A 348 -9.92 26.79 15.81
N LYS A 349 -8.66 26.74 15.36
CA LYS A 349 -8.14 27.47 14.19
C LYS A 349 -7.87 26.54 13.01
N GLY A 350 -7.60 25.26 13.31
CA GLY A 350 -7.18 24.26 12.33
C GLY A 350 -8.34 23.55 11.61
N ASN A 351 -8.04 22.36 11.11
CA ASN A 351 -8.98 21.50 10.40
C ASN A 351 -9.48 20.39 11.32
N LEU A 352 -10.80 20.22 11.40
CA LEU A 352 -11.42 19.16 12.18
C LEU A 352 -12.40 18.35 11.33
N LYS A 353 -12.31 17.04 11.46
CA LYS A 353 -13.31 16.10 10.95
C LYS A 353 -13.80 15.17 12.04
N GLY A 354 -15.12 15.05 12.20
CA GLY A 354 -15.69 14.06 13.12
C GLY A 354 -17.18 13.82 13.01
N ASP A 355 -17.78 13.23 14.04
CA ASP A 355 -19.22 12.92 14.07
C ASP A 355 -19.96 13.94 14.94
N LYS A 356 -19.60 14.06 16.23
CA LYS A 356 -20.19 15.01 17.19
C LYS A 356 -19.12 15.92 17.77
N VAL A 357 -19.28 17.23 17.62
CA VAL A 357 -18.23 18.19 17.93
C VAL A 357 -18.82 19.35 18.73
N THR A 358 -18.23 19.62 19.90
CA THR A 358 -18.55 20.78 20.74
C THR A 358 -17.32 21.68 20.81
N ILE A 359 -17.48 22.97 20.49
CA ILE A 359 -16.36 23.93 20.47
C ILE A 359 -16.75 25.21 21.20
N GLU A 360 -15.85 25.76 22.02
CA GLU A 360 -16.10 27.04 22.67
C GLU A 360 -15.95 28.21 21.68
N SER A 361 -14.82 28.31 20.98
CA SER A 361 -14.57 29.34 19.96
C SER A 361 -13.96 28.78 18.68
N ILE A 362 -14.51 29.17 17.53
CA ILE A 362 -13.91 28.90 16.21
C ILE A 362 -13.30 30.21 15.68
N GLU A 363 -12.03 30.15 15.31
CA GLU A 363 -11.26 31.29 14.78
C GLU A 363 -10.69 30.94 13.40
N ASN A 364 -11.49 31.14 12.35
CA ASN A 364 -11.15 30.77 10.96
C ASN A 364 -10.88 29.27 10.71
N GLY A 365 -11.35 28.40 11.62
CA GLY A 365 -11.24 26.95 11.48
C GLY A 365 -12.08 26.37 10.32
N VAL A 366 -11.74 25.14 9.94
CA VAL A 366 -12.47 24.35 8.95
C VAL A 366 -13.01 23.09 9.61
N ILE A 367 -14.33 22.91 9.56
CA ILE A 367 -14.99 21.79 10.24
C ILE A 367 -15.84 21.01 9.25
N GLU A 368 -15.69 19.68 9.28
CA GLU A 368 -16.65 18.75 8.71
C GLU A 368 -17.13 17.79 9.81
N CYS A 369 -18.38 17.89 10.25
CA CYS A 369 -18.96 16.89 11.16
C CYS A 369 -20.42 16.53 10.87
N ASN A 370 -21.06 15.66 11.66
CA ASN A 370 -22.51 15.41 11.54
C ASN A 370 -23.30 16.37 12.45
N ILE A 371 -22.83 16.58 13.68
CA ILE A 371 -23.45 17.45 14.69
C ILE A 371 -22.39 18.42 15.21
N LEU A 372 -22.63 19.72 15.04
CA LEU A 372 -21.78 20.80 15.54
C LEU A 372 -22.54 21.64 16.58
N GLU A 373 -21.96 21.76 17.75
CA GLU A 373 -22.36 22.71 18.79
C GLU A 373 -21.20 23.68 19.03
N VAL A 374 -21.45 24.98 18.91
CA VAL A 374 -20.40 25.98 19.11
C VAL A 374 -20.92 27.19 19.87
N ASN A 375 -20.14 27.67 20.85
CA ASN A 375 -20.50 28.88 21.57
C ASN A 375 -20.22 30.13 20.71
N GLN A 376 -19.01 30.32 20.21
CA GLN A 376 -18.63 31.51 19.42
C GLN A 376 -18.00 31.15 18.07
N VAL A 377 -18.41 31.85 17.02
CA VAL A 377 -17.82 31.70 15.68
C VAL A 377 -17.31 33.04 15.16
N ASN A 378 -15.98 33.14 15.02
CA ASN A 378 -15.22 34.27 14.50
C ASN A 378 -14.55 33.89 13.17
N GLY A 379 -15.38 33.70 12.14
CA GLY A 379 -14.95 33.28 10.81
C GLY A 379 -14.68 31.77 10.72
N GLY A 380 -14.66 31.26 9.49
CA GLY A 380 -14.36 29.86 9.20
C GLY A 380 -15.33 29.19 8.23
N ASN A 381 -15.06 27.91 7.93
CA ASN A 381 -15.87 27.10 7.04
C ASN A 381 -16.46 25.92 7.82
N LEU A 382 -17.75 25.98 8.10
CA LEU A 382 -18.47 25.01 8.91
C LEU A 382 -19.35 24.16 7.99
N ARG A 383 -19.24 22.84 8.09
CA ARG A 383 -20.07 21.90 7.34
C ARG A 383 -20.56 20.81 8.26
N ALA A 384 -21.87 20.75 8.49
CA ALA A 384 -22.48 19.66 9.24
C ALA A 384 -23.95 19.40 8.90
N GLN A 385 -24.47 18.23 9.24
CA GLN A 385 -25.90 17.95 9.05
C GLN A 385 -26.75 18.84 9.97
N ASN A 386 -26.34 18.94 11.24
CA ASN A 386 -26.95 19.78 12.25
C ASN A 386 -25.92 20.73 12.86
N ILE A 387 -26.25 22.02 12.93
CA ILE A 387 -25.40 23.07 13.48
C ILE A 387 -26.19 23.88 14.51
N ASN A 388 -25.62 24.08 15.69
CA ASN A 388 -26.12 24.98 16.71
C ASN A 388 -25.02 25.96 17.11
N ILE A 389 -25.24 27.25 16.89
CA ILE A 389 -24.31 28.34 17.19
C ILE A 389 -24.97 29.25 18.22
N ASN A 390 -24.28 29.52 19.33
CA ASN A 390 -24.78 30.50 20.28
C ASN A 390 -24.56 31.93 19.74
N GLU A 391 -23.32 32.29 19.39
CA GLU A 391 -22.97 33.62 18.88
C GLU A 391 -22.21 33.54 17.55
N LEU A 392 -22.78 34.15 16.50
CA LEU A 392 -22.14 34.26 15.20
C LEU A 392 -21.67 35.70 14.95
N TYR A 393 -20.36 35.87 14.74
CA TYR A 393 -19.76 37.16 14.40
C TYR A 393 -19.69 37.35 12.88
N TYR A 394 -18.53 37.17 12.25
CA TYR A 394 -18.32 37.60 10.85
C TYR A 394 -17.56 36.58 10.01
N ASN A 395 -17.70 36.70 8.68
CA ASN A 395 -16.91 35.99 7.67
C ASN A 395 -16.99 34.46 7.75
N SER A 396 -18.13 33.89 8.14
CA SER A 396 -18.33 32.45 8.20
C SER A 396 -19.11 31.92 7.00
N ASN A 397 -18.65 30.81 6.43
CA ASN A 397 -19.42 29.98 5.51
C ASN A 397 -19.98 28.78 6.27
N ILE A 398 -21.31 28.67 6.32
CA ILE A 398 -22.02 27.67 7.12
C ILE A 398 -22.87 26.82 6.18
N GLU A 399 -22.45 25.60 5.92
CA GLU A 399 -23.13 24.63 5.07
C GLU A 399 -23.84 23.57 5.92
N PHE A 400 -25.15 23.42 5.75
CA PHE A 400 -25.91 22.40 6.47
C PHE A 400 -26.95 21.71 5.60
N SER A 401 -27.30 20.47 5.99
CA SER A 401 -28.24 19.64 5.21
C SER A 401 -29.54 19.30 5.94
N SER A 402 -29.66 19.59 7.24
CA SER A 402 -30.89 19.35 8.01
C SER A 402 -31.28 20.55 8.87
N LYS A 403 -30.48 20.95 9.86
CA LYS A 403 -30.86 22.08 10.72
C LYS A 403 -29.68 22.97 11.07
N CYS A 404 -29.87 24.29 10.97
CA CYS A 404 -28.95 25.27 11.51
C CYS A 404 -29.70 26.20 12.46
N THR A 405 -29.23 26.34 13.70
CA THR A 405 -29.77 27.29 14.67
C THR A 405 -28.67 28.26 15.06
N ILE A 406 -28.97 29.55 14.99
CA ILE A 406 -28.14 30.63 15.51
C ILE A 406 -28.97 31.34 16.59
N ASN A 407 -28.47 31.35 17.83
CA ASN A 407 -29.15 32.06 18.91
C ASN A 407 -28.99 33.58 18.71
N ASN A 408 -27.77 34.09 18.55
CA ASN A 408 -27.52 35.52 18.36
C ASN A 408 -26.56 35.78 17.18
N LEU A 409 -27.07 36.45 16.15
CA LEU A 409 -26.29 36.89 14.98
C LEU A 409 -25.73 38.31 15.23
N LYS A 410 -24.52 38.38 15.76
CA LYS A 410 -23.84 39.61 16.21
C LYS A 410 -23.00 40.33 15.14
N GLY A 411 -22.65 39.68 14.03
CA GLY A 411 -21.83 40.29 12.98
C GLY A 411 -22.40 40.13 11.57
N GLY A 412 -21.59 40.42 10.55
CA GLY A 412 -22.01 40.45 9.14
C GLY A 412 -21.08 39.65 8.24
N ASN A 413 -21.42 39.61 6.95
CA ASN A 413 -20.67 38.87 5.92
C ASN A 413 -20.62 37.36 6.15
N ASN A 414 -21.66 36.80 6.77
CA ASN A 414 -21.82 35.35 6.89
C ASN A 414 -22.69 34.81 5.75
N LYS A 415 -22.35 33.61 5.29
CA LYS A 415 -23.08 32.89 4.25
C LYS A 415 -23.64 31.59 4.83
N ILE A 416 -24.96 31.55 4.99
CA ILE A 416 -25.72 30.42 5.51
C ILE A 416 -26.30 29.64 4.33
N ILE A 417 -25.87 28.40 4.14
CA ILE A 417 -26.10 27.61 2.93
C ILE A 417 -26.81 26.29 3.26
N PHE A 418 -28.01 26.12 2.71
CA PHE A 418 -28.71 24.84 2.67
C PHE A 418 -28.13 24.03 1.51
N THR A 419 -27.45 22.93 1.82
CA THR A 419 -26.83 22.09 0.79
C THR A 419 -26.73 20.63 1.21
N PRO A 420 -26.92 19.65 0.30
CA PRO A 420 -26.67 18.24 0.59
C PRO A 420 -25.22 17.97 1.00
N GLN A 421 -24.30 18.89 0.68
CA GLN A 421 -22.91 18.82 1.07
C GLN A 421 -22.70 18.92 2.58
N GLY A 422 -23.69 19.44 3.34
CA GLY A 422 -23.66 19.48 4.81
C GLY A 422 -23.55 18.09 5.46
N ASN A 423 -24.04 17.04 4.81
CA ASN A 423 -23.92 15.66 5.29
C ASN A 423 -22.67 15.00 4.71
N ILE A 424 -21.73 14.60 5.57
CA ILE A 424 -20.44 14.01 5.15
C ILE A 424 -20.63 12.72 4.36
N SER A 425 -21.54 11.84 4.79
CA SER A 425 -21.79 10.55 4.12
C SER A 425 -22.37 10.78 2.73
N LEU A 426 -23.39 11.64 2.62
CA LEU A 426 -23.99 12.00 1.32
C LEU A 426 -22.99 12.70 0.42
N LYS A 427 -22.19 13.63 0.94
CA LYS A 427 -21.11 14.30 0.20
C LYS A 427 -20.15 13.29 -0.44
N LYS A 428 -19.68 12.30 0.33
CA LYS A 428 -18.80 11.24 -0.19
C LYS A 428 -19.47 10.44 -1.31
N GLN A 429 -20.71 9.97 -1.08
CA GLN A 429 -21.46 9.19 -2.07
C GLN A 429 -21.70 9.98 -3.36
N ILE A 430 -22.11 11.24 -3.23
CA ILE A 430 -22.39 12.10 -4.38
C ILE A 430 -21.09 12.45 -5.14
N ASN A 431 -19.97 12.65 -4.45
CA ASN A 431 -18.69 12.89 -5.12
C ASN A 431 -18.23 11.68 -5.94
N ILE A 432 -18.44 10.45 -5.45
CA ILE A 432 -18.15 9.22 -6.21
C ILE A 432 -19.03 9.17 -7.47
N LEU A 433 -20.34 9.41 -7.32
CA LEU A 433 -21.28 9.42 -8.45
C LEU A 433 -20.96 10.52 -9.47
N LYS A 434 -20.50 11.70 -9.02
CA LYS A 434 -20.04 12.78 -9.91
C LYS A 434 -18.81 12.38 -10.72
N LEU A 435 -17.81 11.76 -10.08
CA LEU A 435 -16.62 11.29 -10.78
C LEU A 435 -16.97 10.25 -11.86
N ASP A 436 -17.90 9.34 -11.55
CA ASP A 436 -18.41 8.39 -12.53
C ASP A 436 -19.13 9.12 -13.68
N LEU A 437 -20.05 10.04 -13.36
CA LEU A 437 -20.77 10.83 -14.36
C LEU A 437 -19.85 11.63 -15.30
N ASP A 438 -18.83 12.29 -14.75
CA ASP A 438 -17.83 13.05 -15.50
C ASP A 438 -17.04 12.13 -16.45
N SER A 439 -16.69 10.91 -15.99
CA SER A 439 -16.04 9.91 -16.83
C SER A 439 -16.92 9.47 -18.01
N LYS A 440 -18.23 9.33 -17.80
CA LYS A 440 -19.19 8.98 -18.86
C LYS A 440 -19.35 10.09 -19.88
N TYR A 441 -19.36 11.36 -19.46
CA TYR A 441 -19.36 12.49 -20.40
C TYR A 441 -18.10 12.51 -21.28
N ALA A 442 -16.93 12.25 -20.70
CA ALA A 442 -15.67 12.17 -21.45
C ALA A 442 -15.66 10.99 -22.45
N GLU A 443 -16.15 9.81 -22.05
CA GLU A 443 -16.30 8.66 -22.93
C GLU A 443 -17.24 8.99 -24.10
N GLN A 444 -18.37 9.62 -23.81
CA GLN A 444 -19.35 10.01 -24.81
C GLN A 444 -18.79 11.01 -25.82
N GLN A 445 -18.02 11.99 -25.37
CA GLN A 445 -17.37 12.97 -26.25
C GLN A 445 -16.40 12.28 -27.23
N THR A 446 -15.63 11.30 -26.74
CA THR A 446 -14.70 10.51 -27.56
C THR A 446 -15.45 9.65 -28.57
N LEU A 447 -16.55 9.01 -28.13
CA LEU A 447 -17.41 8.20 -28.98
C LEU A 447 -18.06 9.03 -30.09
N ASN A 448 -18.57 10.22 -29.77
CA ASN A 448 -19.16 11.14 -30.72
C ASN A 448 -18.15 11.57 -31.79
N LYS A 449 -16.90 11.89 -31.41
CA LYS A 449 -15.83 12.18 -32.40
C LYS A 449 -15.58 11.01 -33.36
N LYS A 450 -15.56 9.77 -32.85
CA LYS A 450 -15.40 8.56 -33.69
C LYS A 450 -16.58 8.38 -34.64
N ILE A 451 -17.81 8.55 -34.14
CA ILE A 451 -19.04 8.47 -34.95
C ILE A 451 -19.00 9.53 -36.06
N THR A 452 -18.66 10.79 -35.74
CA THR A 452 -18.55 11.87 -36.73
C THR A 452 -17.52 11.53 -37.82
N GLY A 453 -16.35 10.99 -37.44
CA GLY A 453 -15.33 10.56 -38.40
C GLY A 453 -15.80 9.41 -39.31
N LEU A 454 -16.58 8.46 -38.77
CA LEU A 454 -17.16 7.37 -39.57
C LEU A 454 -18.30 7.86 -40.47
N ILE A 455 -19.15 8.79 -40.01
CA ILE A 455 -20.20 9.41 -40.84
C ILE A 455 -19.58 10.14 -42.02
N TYR A 456 -18.46 10.85 -41.82
CA TYR A 456 -17.73 11.48 -42.92
C TYR A 456 -17.27 10.45 -43.97
N LYS A 457 -16.69 9.32 -43.53
CA LYS A 457 -16.31 8.22 -44.44
C LYS A 457 -17.53 7.60 -45.15
N TYR A 458 -18.62 7.40 -44.43
CA TYR A 458 -19.87 6.89 -45.01
C TYR A 458 -20.36 7.80 -46.14
N ASN A 459 -20.47 9.11 -45.90
CA ASN A 459 -20.91 10.08 -46.91
C ASN A 459 -19.98 10.10 -48.13
N LYS A 460 -18.66 9.96 -47.93
CA LYS A 460 -17.67 9.91 -49.01
C LYS A 460 -17.81 8.67 -49.91
N PHE A 461 -18.12 7.52 -49.33
CA PHE A 461 -18.12 6.24 -50.04
C PHE A 461 -19.51 5.76 -50.49
N GLN A 462 -20.59 6.42 -50.06
CA GLN A 462 -21.96 5.98 -50.29
C GLN A 462 -22.31 5.80 -51.77
N SER A 463 -21.96 6.78 -52.63
CA SER A 463 -22.28 6.71 -54.07
C SER A 463 -21.57 5.52 -54.73
N SER A 464 -20.25 5.39 -54.52
CA SER A 464 -19.46 4.29 -55.07
C SER A 464 -19.91 2.93 -54.53
N ALA A 465 -20.30 2.84 -53.25
CA ALA A 465 -20.82 1.60 -52.69
C ALA A 465 -22.15 1.16 -53.32
N ASN A 466 -23.03 2.11 -53.66
CA ASN A 466 -24.29 1.81 -54.37
C ASN A 466 -24.01 1.29 -55.79
N GLU A 467 -23.06 1.89 -56.50
CA GLU A 467 -22.63 1.42 -57.83
C GLU A 467 -22.02 0.01 -57.76
N LEU A 468 -21.13 -0.24 -56.81
CA LEU A 468 -20.54 -1.57 -56.56
C LEU A 468 -21.63 -2.61 -56.24
N ARG A 469 -22.64 -2.25 -55.43
CA ARG A 469 -23.78 -3.13 -55.11
C ARG A 469 -24.56 -3.56 -56.36
N GLU A 470 -24.91 -2.60 -57.22
CA GLU A 470 -25.65 -2.88 -58.46
C GLU A 470 -24.82 -3.72 -59.43
N MET A 471 -23.51 -3.46 -59.53
CA MET A 471 -22.61 -4.28 -60.33
C MET A 471 -22.50 -5.71 -59.80
N ILE A 472 -22.26 -5.91 -58.49
CA ILE A 472 -22.23 -7.25 -57.86
C ILE A 472 -23.54 -8.01 -58.12
N LYS A 473 -24.68 -7.32 -58.04
CA LYS A 473 -26.00 -7.90 -58.33
C LYS A 473 -26.10 -8.41 -59.77
N LYS A 474 -25.65 -7.62 -60.75
CA LYS A 474 -25.61 -8.03 -62.17
C LYS A 474 -24.73 -9.26 -62.40
N TYR A 475 -23.55 -9.33 -61.77
CA TYR A 475 -22.69 -10.54 -61.85
C TYR A 475 -23.40 -11.78 -61.31
N LYS A 476 -24.09 -11.65 -60.18
CA LYS A 476 -24.87 -12.72 -59.56
C LYS A 476 -26.04 -13.19 -60.44
N GLU A 477 -26.79 -12.27 -61.04
CA GLU A 477 -27.88 -12.57 -61.99
C GLU A 477 -27.38 -13.31 -63.24
N GLN A 478 -26.16 -12.98 -63.69
CA GLN A 478 -25.49 -13.65 -64.80
C GLN A 478 -24.81 -14.98 -64.43
N LYS A 479 -24.95 -15.45 -63.18
CA LYS A 479 -24.27 -16.64 -62.62
C LYS A 479 -22.74 -16.60 -62.79
N LYS A 480 -22.13 -15.40 -62.76
CA LYS A 480 -20.68 -15.18 -62.81
C LYS A 480 -20.18 -14.68 -61.46
N GLU A 481 -18.94 -15.02 -61.12
CA GLU A 481 -18.29 -14.45 -59.93
C GLU A 481 -17.91 -12.99 -60.15
N ALA A 482 -18.19 -12.15 -59.15
CA ALA A 482 -17.77 -10.75 -59.17
C ALA A 482 -16.27 -10.64 -58.84
N PRO A 483 -15.54 -9.66 -59.40
CA PRO A 483 -14.14 -9.45 -59.07
C PRO A 483 -13.93 -9.22 -57.56
N SER A 484 -12.91 -9.86 -56.98
CA SER A 484 -12.62 -9.83 -55.52
C SER A 484 -12.49 -8.41 -54.96
N TYR A 485 -11.80 -7.50 -55.66
CA TYR A 485 -11.64 -6.10 -55.23
C TYR A 485 -12.98 -5.35 -55.07
N MET A 486 -13.99 -5.68 -55.88
CA MET A 486 -15.31 -5.05 -55.85
C MET A 486 -16.10 -5.53 -54.63
N VAL A 487 -16.02 -6.83 -54.34
CA VAL A 487 -16.63 -7.45 -53.15
C VAL A 487 -15.96 -6.92 -51.87
N GLU A 488 -14.63 -6.83 -51.85
CA GLU A 488 -13.85 -6.33 -50.70
C GLU A 488 -14.16 -4.85 -50.39
N ASN A 489 -14.19 -3.98 -51.40
CA ASN A 489 -14.52 -2.57 -51.22
C ASN A 489 -15.97 -2.36 -50.74
N TYR A 490 -16.92 -3.15 -51.25
CA TYR A 490 -18.29 -3.10 -50.77
C TYR A 490 -18.41 -3.62 -49.33
N ASN A 491 -17.70 -4.70 -48.98
CA ASN A 491 -17.65 -5.21 -47.61
C ASN A 491 -17.04 -4.19 -46.64
N TYR A 492 -15.97 -3.47 -47.05
CA TYR A 492 -15.39 -2.40 -46.25
C TYR A 492 -16.42 -1.30 -45.92
N PHE A 493 -17.25 -0.91 -46.89
CA PHE A 493 -18.35 0.03 -46.65
C PHE A 493 -19.40 -0.54 -45.68
N LEU A 494 -19.77 -1.82 -45.81
CA LEU A 494 -20.69 -2.48 -44.88
C LEU A 494 -20.14 -2.50 -43.44
N GLU A 495 -18.83 -2.72 -43.27
CA GLU A 495 -18.18 -2.64 -41.95
C GLU A 495 -18.27 -1.24 -41.35
N ILE A 496 -18.08 -0.17 -42.14
CA ILE A 496 -18.30 1.21 -41.67
C ILE A 496 -19.74 1.39 -41.16
N VAL A 497 -20.74 0.90 -41.90
CA VAL A 497 -22.17 0.99 -41.50
C VAL A 497 -22.42 0.22 -40.19
N LYS A 498 -21.89 -1.01 -40.08
CA LYS A 498 -22.01 -1.82 -38.86
C LYS A 498 -21.38 -1.11 -37.65
N LEU A 499 -20.18 -0.55 -37.82
CA LEU A 499 -19.49 0.20 -36.76
C LEU A 499 -20.28 1.45 -36.35
N ILE A 500 -20.84 2.22 -37.28
CA ILE A 500 -21.68 3.37 -36.93
C ILE A 500 -22.87 2.93 -36.10
N LYS A 501 -23.55 1.83 -36.50
CA LYS A 501 -24.71 1.30 -35.76
C LYS A 501 -24.33 0.84 -34.35
N SER A 502 -23.24 0.09 -34.20
CA SER A 502 -22.79 -0.41 -32.89
C SER A 502 -22.37 0.73 -31.96
N LEU A 503 -21.65 1.73 -32.48
CA LEU A 503 -21.25 2.90 -31.70
C LEU A 503 -22.45 3.79 -31.31
N LYS A 504 -23.45 3.94 -32.19
CA LYS A 504 -24.70 4.63 -31.82
C LYS A 504 -25.46 3.91 -30.71
N LEU A 505 -25.54 2.58 -30.75
CA LEU A 505 -26.15 1.79 -29.67
C LEU A 505 -25.40 1.97 -28.35
N LYS A 506 -24.07 1.94 -28.39
CA LYS A 506 -23.23 2.24 -27.20
C LYS A 506 -23.49 3.64 -26.66
N ASN A 507 -23.71 4.62 -27.54
CA ASN A 507 -24.01 6.00 -27.14
C ASN A 507 -25.35 6.10 -26.40
N ILE A 508 -26.37 5.39 -26.87
CA ILE A 508 -27.69 5.31 -26.22
C ILE A 508 -27.56 4.65 -24.84
N ASP A 509 -26.75 3.60 -24.71
CA ASP A 509 -26.49 2.94 -23.43
C ASP A 509 -25.80 3.89 -22.43
N LEU A 510 -24.79 4.65 -22.90
CA LEU A 510 -24.16 5.69 -22.10
C LEU A 510 -25.15 6.78 -21.65
N ASP A 511 -26.09 7.20 -22.51
CA ASP A 511 -27.15 8.13 -22.12
C ASP A 511 -28.05 7.58 -21.01
N LYS A 512 -28.43 6.29 -21.09
CA LYS A 512 -29.20 5.64 -20.01
C LYS A 512 -28.43 5.61 -18.70
N ASN A 513 -27.17 5.18 -18.73
CA ASN A 513 -26.32 5.11 -17.54
C ASN A 513 -26.14 6.49 -16.88
N LYS A 514 -25.91 7.54 -17.67
CA LYS A 514 -25.83 8.91 -17.14
C LYS A 514 -27.14 9.34 -16.47
N ASN A 515 -28.29 9.09 -17.12
CA ASN A 515 -29.60 9.41 -16.54
C ASN A 515 -29.87 8.67 -15.22
N GLU A 516 -29.42 7.41 -15.11
CA GLU A 516 -29.51 6.65 -13.85
C GLU A 516 -28.66 7.28 -12.75
N ILE A 517 -27.41 7.65 -13.05
CA ILE A 517 -26.51 8.32 -12.10
C ILE A 517 -27.12 9.67 -11.66
N GLU A 518 -27.60 10.48 -12.60
CA GLU A 518 -28.27 11.75 -12.28
C GLU A 518 -29.50 11.55 -11.39
N THR A 519 -30.29 10.51 -11.65
CA THR A 519 -31.48 10.18 -10.85
C THR A 519 -31.09 9.77 -9.43
N LYS A 520 -30.02 8.98 -9.27
CA LYS A 520 -29.45 8.63 -7.96
C LYS A 520 -29.00 9.87 -7.19
N ILE A 521 -28.24 10.77 -7.82
CA ILE A 521 -27.82 12.04 -7.20
C ILE A 521 -29.04 12.87 -6.79
N LYS A 522 -30.04 13.03 -7.68
CA LYS A 522 -31.29 13.75 -7.38
C LYS A 522 -32.05 13.15 -6.19
N SER A 523 -32.01 11.82 -6.03
CA SER A 523 -32.62 11.15 -4.89
C SER A 523 -31.89 11.41 -3.58
N LEU A 524 -30.55 11.33 -3.58
CA LEU A 524 -29.71 11.54 -2.39
C LEU A 524 -29.81 12.97 -1.84
N GLN A 525 -30.02 13.97 -2.70
CA GLN A 525 -30.15 15.36 -2.26
C GLN A 525 -31.56 15.73 -1.77
N LYS A 526 -32.55 14.82 -1.77
CA LYS A 526 -33.94 15.16 -1.39
C LYS A 526 -34.07 15.63 0.06
N GLU A 527 -33.20 15.16 0.95
CA GLU A 527 -33.22 15.51 2.37
C GLU A 527 -33.06 17.02 2.60
N VAL A 528 -32.26 17.71 1.78
CA VAL A 528 -32.00 19.15 1.94
C VAL A 528 -33.26 20.01 1.78
N PHE A 529 -34.30 19.51 1.10
CA PHE A 529 -35.54 20.27 0.96
C PHE A 529 -36.36 20.36 2.26
N GLN A 530 -36.06 19.52 3.25
CA GLN A 530 -36.64 19.60 4.59
C GLN A 530 -35.74 20.39 5.53
N ALA A 531 -34.63 20.95 5.05
CA ALA A 531 -33.70 21.64 5.90
C ALA A 531 -34.22 23.01 6.34
N GLU A 532 -33.83 23.41 7.54
CA GLU A 532 -34.31 24.63 8.20
C GLU A 532 -33.15 25.41 8.81
N PHE A 533 -33.19 26.73 8.63
CA PHE A 533 -32.35 27.66 9.37
C PHE A 533 -33.22 28.49 10.31
N ILE A 534 -32.80 28.60 11.57
CA ILE A 534 -33.49 29.36 12.61
C ILE A 534 -32.52 30.40 13.16
N CYS A 535 -32.87 31.68 13.03
CA CYS A 535 -32.20 32.78 13.71
C CYS A 535 -33.12 33.27 14.81
N LYS A 536 -32.71 33.16 16.09
CA LYS A 536 -33.57 33.54 17.22
C LYS A 536 -33.48 35.04 17.54
N GLU A 537 -32.26 35.56 17.55
CA GLU A 537 -31.97 36.95 17.87
C GLU A 537 -30.80 37.45 17.03
N GLY A 538 -30.66 38.77 16.96
CA GLY A 538 -29.65 39.43 16.14
C GLY A 538 -29.95 39.28 14.64
N TRP A 539 -29.64 40.33 13.89
CA TRP A 539 -29.53 40.26 12.44
C TRP A 539 -28.87 41.54 11.92
N LEU A 540 -27.54 41.56 11.81
CA LEU A 540 -26.85 42.69 11.19
C LEU A 540 -26.88 42.62 9.65
N LYS A 541 -26.60 43.76 9.02
CA LYS A 541 -26.53 43.87 7.55
C LYS A 541 -25.44 42.93 6.99
N TYR A 542 -25.58 42.55 5.73
CA TYR A 542 -24.61 41.76 4.95
C TYR A 542 -24.52 40.26 5.27
N ASN A 543 -25.60 39.64 5.76
CA ASN A 543 -25.68 38.17 5.86
C ASN A 543 -26.51 37.59 4.71
N ASP A 544 -26.04 36.47 4.13
CA ASP A 544 -26.63 35.81 2.99
C ASP A 544 -27.21 34.45 3.37
N VAL A 545 -28.45 34.20 2.93
CA VAL A 545 -29.09 32.88 3.03
C VAL A 545 -29.24 32.31 1.62
N VAL A 546 -28.67 31.12 1.39
CA VAL A 546 -28.53 30.50 0.06
C VAL A 546 -29.01 29.06 0.11
N PHE A 547 -29.76 28.63 -0.89
CA PHE A 547 -30.08 27.22 -1.10
C PHE A 547 -29.39 26.73 -2.35
N GLU A 548 -28.61 25.65 -2.23
CA GLU A 548 -27.77 25.12 -3.30
C GLU A 548 -28.03 23.63 -3.51
N LEU A 549 -28.36 23.27 -4.76
CA LEU A 549 -28.42 21.88 -5.19
C LEU A 549 -27.15 21.48 -5.92
N ILE A 550 -26.85 20.19 -5.84
CA ILE A 550 -25.76 19.60 -6.61
C ILE A 550 -26.16 19.41 -8.07
N LEU A 551 -27.38 18.94 -8.31
CA LEU A 551 -27.96 18.82 -9.64
C LEU A 551 -29.40 19.34 -9.71
N PRO A 552 -29.73 20.13 -10.75
CA PRO A 552 -28.81 20.77 -11.69
C PRO A 552 -28.05 21.93 -11.02
N LYS A 553 -26.80 22.17 -11.45
CA LYS A 553 -25.90 23.21 -10.90
C LYS A 553 -26.47 24.64 -10.93
N VAL A 554 -27.51 24.89 -11.72
CA VAL A 554 -28.11 26.22 -11.96
C VAL A 554 -29.09 26.61 -10.85
N TYR A 555 -29.53 25.69 -9.98
CA TYR A 555 -30.38 26.04 -8.85
C TYR A 555 -29.55 26.48 -7.64
N SER A 556 -29.15 27.76 -7.66
CA SER A 556 -28.87 28.51 -6.44
C SER A 556 -29.94 29.58 -6.27
N SER A 557 -30.85 29.42 -5.31
CA SER A 557 -31.70 30.55 -4.91
C SER A 557 -30.96 31.33 -3.84
N LYS A 558 -30.71 32.60 -4.13
CA LYS A 558 -30.18 33.56 -3.16
C LYS A 558 -31.31 34.48 -2.77
N THR A 559 -31.55 34.57 -1.47
CA THR A 559 -32.59 35.42 -0.93
C THR A 559 -31.94 36.47 -0.04
N ILE A 560 -32.16 37.74 -0.36
CA ILE A 560 -31.82 38.88 0.50
C ILE A 560 -33.04 39.13 1.41
N ILE A 561 -33.40 38.17 2.25
CA ILE A 561 -34.41 38.38 3.29
C ILE A 561 -33.69 38.52 4.62
N LYS A 562 -34.06 39.58 5.34
CA LYS A 562 -33.30 40.13 6.46
C LYS A 562 -34.17 40.07 7.71
N GLY A 563 -33.79 39.25 8.69
CA GLY A 563 -34.34 39.35 10.04
C GLY A 563 -34.41 38.05 10.81
N ILE A 564 -34.86 38.17 12.05
CA ILE A 564 -35.11 37.05 12.96
C ILE A 564 -36.23 36.15 12.41
N GLY A 565 -36.12 34.84 12.60
CA GLY A 565 -37.15 33.88 12.26
C GLY A 565 -36.63 32.58 11.65
N ARG A 566 -37.57 31.81 11.09
CA ARG A 566 -37.33 30.53 10.43
C ARG A 566 -37.20 30.72 8.93
N TYR A 567 -36.24 30.03 8.33
CA TYR A 567 -35.95 30.00 6.91
C TYR A 567 -36.01 28.57 6.41
N TYR A 568 -36.72 28.33 5.31
CA TYR A 568 -36.80 27.02 4.68
C TYR A 568 -37.03 27.16 3.17
N PHE A 569 -36.74 26.12 2.40
CA PHE A 569 -36.95 26.13 0.96
C PHE A 569 -38.34 25.59 0.62
N ASP A 570 -39.14 26.37 -0.11
CA ASP A 570 -40.40 25.93 -0.66
C ASP A 570 -40.22 25.36 -2.08
N LYS A 571 -40.67 24.11 -2.27
CA LYS A 571 -40.48 23.38 -3.54
C LYS A 571 -41.35 23.92 -4.67
N GLU A 572 -42.55 24.41 -4.34
CA GLU A 572 -43.52 24.86 -5.34
C GLU A 572 -43.10 26.21 -5.93
N SER A 573 -42.83 27.19 -5.07
CA SER A 573 -42.35 28.52 -5.49
C SER A 573 -40.87 28.55 -5.88
N LYS A 574 -40.11 27.50 -5.56
CA LYS A 574 -38.66 27.39 -5.76
C LYS A 574 -37.87 28.54 -5.11
N LYS A 575 -38.32 28.99 -3.94
CA LYS A 575 -37.76 30.12 -3.20
C LYS A 575 -37.51 29.74 -1.75
N ILE A 576 -36.57 30.46 -1.13
CA ILE A 576 -36.44 30.44 0.32
C ILE A 576 -37.55 31.30 0.90
N ILE A 577 -38.33 30.73 1.82
CA ILE A 577 -39.36 31.40 2.59
C ILE A 577 -38.78 31.81 3.93
N HIS A 578 -39.13 33.02 4.37
CA HIS A 578 -38.87 33.51 5.72
C HIS A 578 -40.19 33.61 6.47
N GLN A 579 -40.25 32.95 7.61
CA GLN A 579 -41.38 33.00 8.53
C GLN A 579 -40.90 33.66 9.83
N LYS A 580 -41.46 34.83 10.16
CA LYS A 580 -41.25 35.43 11.46
C LYS A 580 -41.80 34.50 12.53
N ILE A 581 -40.96 34.16 13.50
CA ILE A 581 -41.41 33.46 14.71
C ILE A 581 -41.84 34.59 15.63
N PHE A 582 -43.16 34.82 15.77
CA PHE A 582 -43.67 35.76 16.75
C PHE A 582 -43.32 35.22 18.14
N VAL A 583 -42.49 35.95 18.88
CA VAL A 583 -42.48 35.84 20.34
C VAL A 583 -43.76 36.53 20.82
N ASP A 584 -44.47 35.90 21.75
CA ASP A 584 -45.82 36.26 22.20
C ASP A 584 -46.04 37.77 22.38
N GLU A 585 -47.27 38.17 22.05
CA GLU A 585 -47.83 39.50 22.29
C GLU A 585 -47.70 39.91 23.76
N GLN A 586 -46.73 40.78 24.08
CA GLN A 586 -46.91 41.84 25.07
C GLN A 586 -46.20 43.11 24.57
N GLN A 587 -47.03 44.14 24.30
CA GLN A 587 -46.84 45.59 24.47
C GLN A 587 -45.38 46.11 24.52
N GLU A 588 -44.97 47.12 23.75
CA GLU A 588 -45.62 48.42 23.61
C GLU A 588 -45.10 49.10 22.34
N ILE A 589 -45.98 49.81 21.65
CA ILE A 589 -45.61 50.77 20.62
C ILE A 589 -44.91 51.92 21.35
N ASP A 590 -43.60 52.03 21.19
CA ASP A 590 -42.92 53.29 21.40
C ASP A 590 -42.41 53.84 20.07
N ASN A 591 -42.86 55.06 19.83
CA ASN A 591 -42.53 55.91 18.69
C ASN A 591 -41.03 56.25 18.66
N TYR A 592 -40.61 56.85 17.55
CA TYR A 592 -39.27 57.36 17.19
C TYR A 592 -38.35 56.29 16.57
N GLY A 593 -37.91 56.33 15.31
CA GLY A 593 -37.94 57.37 14.27
C GLY A 593 -36.66 57.20 13.43
N PHE A 594 -36.82 56.82 12.16
CA PHE A 594 -35.84 56.78 11.04
C PHE A 594 -34.53 55.97 11.15
#